data_AF-A0A7C4HUK3-F1
#
_entry.id   AF-A0A7C4HUK3-F1
#
_cell.length_a   1.000
_cell.length_b   1.000
_cell.length_c   1.000
_cell.angle_alpha   90.00
_cell.angle_beta   90.00
_cell.angle_gamma   90.00
#
_symmetry.space_group_name_H-M   'P 1'
#
loop_
_entity.id
_entity.type
_entity.pdbx_description
1 polymer ?
#
loop_
_entity_poly.entity_id
_entity_poly.type
_entity_poly.pdbx_seq_one_letter_code
_entity_poly.pdbx_strand_id
1 'polypeptide(L)'
;MEYLTHHCSPSTYSVRKISLFRGFYTWRLRVKKSLQHRLLEVLKGNPGVSVKELASILEVDVNKVKVAAYRLKSMGYIEKAGRGYIVTKRGLQFLNYLESRLASKTDVEKARKTLEEKREASTEAPPSKEPVREMPRGMGTPQVVEDTINTLIEKLQELERRIISLEARVRGLEGVVASTQKRPDITSLLDPVMYYNEAVTKYGSLIEKMLSDKRLIKIGSLVVNTEFYAHFKSRFPIKLSDVEKLSPHEKILLEEMRKEALIVLHAGKEYRMVE
;
A
#
# COMPACT_ATOMS: atom_id res chain seq x y z
N MET A 1 54.43 68.45 -2.59
CA MET A 1 54.34 67.03 -3.00
C MET A 1 53.01 66.51 -2.45
N GLU A 2 51.85 66.82 -3.02
CA GLU A 2 51.37 66.48 -4.38
C GLU A 2 51.65 65.01 -4.72
N TYR A 3 50.60 64.18 -4.73
CA TYR A 3 49.99 63.45 -5.87
C TYR A 3 48.77 62.68 -5.29
N LEU A 4 47.52 63.05 -5.58
CA LEU A 4 46.69 62.69 -6.75
C LEU A 4 46.08 61.27 -6.70
N THR A 5 44.76 61.24 -6.43
CA THR A 5 43.66 60.53 -7.13
C THR A 5 43.79 59.05 -7.49
N HIS A 6 42.78 58.25 -7.14
CA HIS A 6 41.79 57.76 -8.13
C HIS A 6 40.51 57.19 -7.48
N HIS A 7 39.38 57.67 -7.99
CA HIS A 7 38.04 57.11 -7.90
C HIS A 7 37.95 55.69 -8.50
N CYS A 8 37.09 54.82 -7.96
CA CYS A 8 36.03 54.14 -8.73
C CYS A 8 35.12 53.25 -7.86
N SER A 9 33.86 53.69 -7.74
CA SER A 9 32.61 52.94 -7.93
C SER A 9 32.29 51.68 -7.12
N PRO A 10 31.13 51.66 -6.39
CA PRO A 10 30.51 50.43 -5.91
C PRO A 10 29.82 49.69 -7.08
N SER A 11 30.27 48.46 -7.33
CA SER A 11 29.67 47.55 -8.30
C SER A 11 28.28 47.11 -7.85
N THR A 12 27.28 47.69 -8.51
CA THR A 12 25.91 47.21 -8.66
C THR A 12 25.89 45.93 -9.49
N TYR A 13 25.35 44.82 -9.02
CA TYR A 13 24.72 43.70 -9.78
C TYR A 13 24.30 42.65 -8.73
N SER A 14 23.16 41.98 -8.74
CA SER A 14 22.01 41.96 -9.62
C SER A 14 20.91 41.30 -8.78
N VAL A 15 19.90 42.06 -8.38
CA VAL A 15 18.67 41.52 -7.80
C VAL A 15 17.94 40.83 -8.95
N ARG A 16 18.21 39.54 -9.18
CA ARG A 16 17.34 38.72 -10.01
C ARG A 16 16.06 38.51 -9.23
N LYS A 17 15.11 39.41 -9.49
CA LYS A 17 13.67 39.20 -9.38
C LYS A 17 13.36 37.77 -9.84
N ILE A 18 13.17 36.86 -8.90
CA ILE A 18 12.39 35.66 -9.17
C ILE A 18 10.96 36.18 -9.26
N SER A 19 10.51 36.28 -10.50
CA SER A 19 9.13 36.53 -10.85
C SER A 19 8.26 35.57 -10.03
N LEU A 20 7.50 36.16 -9.10
CA LEU A 20 6.34 35.55 -8.49
C LEU A 20 5.38 35.21 -9.62
N PHE A 21 5.52 34.01 -10.18
CA PHE A 21 4.46 33.38 -10.95
C PHE A 21 3.35 33.05 -9.95
N ARG A 22 2.48 34.04 -9.73
CA ARG A 22 1.16 33.88 -9.13
C ARG A 22 0.32 33.02 -10.07
N GLY A 23 0.56 31.72 -10.03
CA GLY A 23 -0.34 30.70 -10.57
C GLY A 23 -1.43 30.44 -9.53
N PHE A 24 -2.60 31.01 -9.77
CA PHE A 24 -3.85 30.72 -9.08
C PHE A 24 -4.07 29.20 -8.98
N TYR A 25 -3.84 28.61 -7.80
CA TYR A 25 -4.46 27.34 -7.44
C TYR A 25 -5.77 27.65 -6.72
N THR A 26 -6.82 27.80 -7.51
CA THR A 26 -8.20 27.77 -7.05
C THR A 26 -8.40 26.54 -6.18
N TRP A 27 -8.80 26.76 -4.92
CA TRP A 27 -9.16 25.71 -3.97
C TRP A 27 -10.45 25.03 -4.42
N ARG A 28 -10.32 24.06 -5.34
CA ARG A 28 -11.44 23.24 -5.81
C ARG A 28 -11.59 22.05 -4.85
N LEU A 29 -12.63 22.11 -4.01
CA LEU A 29 -13.34 21.01 -3.33
C LEU A 29 -12.47 19.79 -2.96
N ARG A 30 -11.95 19.78 -1.73
CA ARG A 30 -11.07 18.72 -1.20
C ARG A 30 -11.80 17.39 -1.03
N VAL A 31 -11.73 16.53 -2.05
CA VAL A 31 -11.52 15.10 -1.77
C VAL A 31 -10.19 15.00 -1.02
N LYS A 32 -10.15 14.38 0.17
CA LYS A 32 -8.93 14.26 0.98
C LYS A 32 -7.89 13.40 0.25
N LYS A 33 -7.09 14.03 -0.62
CA LYS A 33 -5.92 13.42 -1.27
C LYS A 33 -4.93 12.94 -0.20
N SER A 34 -4.44 11.71 -0.31
CA SER A 34 -3.44 11.14 0.60
C SER A 34 -2.13 11.94 0.53
N LEU A 35 -1.34 11.93 1.62
CA LEU A 35 -0.04 12.60 1.67
C LEU A 35 0.88 12.16 0.52
N GLN A 36 0.85 10.87 0.19
CA GLN A 36 1.62 10.29 -0.92
C GLN A 36 1.21 10.83 -2.28
N HIS A 37 -0.10 10.97 -2.52
CA HIS A 37 -0.62 11.54 -3.77
C HIS A 37 -0.16 13.00 -3.93
N ARG A 38 -0.29 13.81 -2.87
CA ARG A 38 0.14 15.22 -2.90
C ARG A 38 1.65 15.34 -3.14
N LEU A 39 2.44 14.44 -2.55
CA LEU A 39 3.89 14.45 -2.71
C LEU A 39 4.32 14.12 -4.15
N LEU A 40 3.65 13.15 -4.80
CA LEU A 40 3.88 12.85 -6.21
C LEU A 40 3.44 13.98 -7.14
N GLU A 41 2.33 14.66 -6.83
CA GLU A 41 1.83 15.81 -7.59
C GLU A 41 2.84 16.98 -7.57
N VAL A 42 3.39 17.30 -6.39
CA VAL A 42 4.42 18.33 -6.26
C VAL A 42 5.70 17.96 -6.99
N LEU A 43 6.14 16.70 -6.90
CA LEU A 43 7.36 16.24 -7.58
C LEU A 43 7.21 16.12 -9.10
N LYS A 44 5.98 15.92 -9.61
CA LYS A 44 5.69 15.97 -11.05
C LYS A 44 5.88 17.38 -11.60
N GLY A 45 5.45 18.40 -10.85
CA GLY A 45 5.61 19.80 -11.23
C GLY A 45 7.03 20.33 -11.02
N ASN A 46 7.77 19.78 -10.06
CA ASN A 46 9.11 20.25 -9.69
C ASN A 46 10.05 19.05 -9.46
N PRO A 47 10.79 18.59 -10.48
CA PRO A 47 11.78 17.53 -10.29
C PRO A 47 12.99 18.05 -9.52
N GLY A 48 13.52 17.26 -8.59
CA GLY A 48 14.74 17.59 -7.83
C GLY A 48 14.50 18.36 -6.52
N VAL A 49 13.25 18.50 -6.08
CA VAL A 49 12.89 19.21 -4.84
C VAL A 49 13.38 18.44 -3.61
N SER A 50 13.87 19.19 -2.60
CA SER A 50 14.38 18.63 -1.35
C SER A 50 13.26 18.29 -0.37
N VAL A 51 13.54 17.42 0.62
CA VAL A 51 12.54 17.06 1.66
C VAL A 51 12.06 18.29 2.44
N LYS A 52 12.96 19.26 2.67
CA LYS A 52 12.63 20.49 3.40
C LYS A 52 11.67 21.36 2.62
N GLU A 53 11.90 21.52 1.32
CA GLU A 53 11.00 22.25 0.42
C GLU A 53 9.65 21.54 0.28
N LEU A 54 9.63 20.20 0.17
CA LEU A 54 8.39 19.42 0.15
C LEU A 54 7.56 19.63 1.42
N ALA A 55 8.21 19.70 2.57
CA ALA A 55 7.54 19.98 3.85
C ALA A 55 6.91 21.38 3.87
N SER A 56 7.63 22.39 3.37
CA SER A 56 7.11 23.77 3.26
C SER A 56 5.94 23.88 2.30
N ILE A 57 6.00 23.22 1.13
CA ILE A 57 4.94 23.27 0.11
C ILE A 57 3.67 22.53 0.58
N LEU A 58 3.84 21.41 1.27
CA LEU A 58 2.72 20.58 1.72
C LEU A 58 2.15 21.00 3.08
N GLU A 59 2.80 21.93 3.78
CA GLU A 59 2.49 22.33 5.17
C GLU A 59 2.44 21.12 6.12
N VAL A 60 3.42 20.21 5.98
CA VAL A 60 3.49 18.96 6.76
C VAL A 60 4.85 18.82 7.41
N ASP A 61 4.86 18.26 8.61
CA ASP A 61 6.09 17.96 9.35
C ASP A 61 7.13 17.20 8.52
N VAL A 62 8.40 17.63 8.62
CA VAL A 62 9.53 17.09 7.84
C VAL A 62 9.67 15.58 8.03
N ASN A 63 9.42 15.04 9.22
CA ASN A 63 9.54 13.61 9.48
C ASN A 63 8.42 12.81 8.79
N LYS A 64 7.19 13.35 8.75
CA LYS A 64 6.09 12.72 8.00
C LYS A 64 6.40 12.66 6.50
N VAL A 65 6.98 13.74 5.96
CA VAL A 65 7.43 13.79 4.57
C VAL A 65 8.58 12.79 4.32
N LYS A 66 9.56 12.68 5.23
CA LYS A 66 10.64 11.69 5.13
C LYS A 66 10.10 10.25 5.07
N VAL A 67 9.18 9.90 5.97
CA VAL A 67 8.58 8.56 6.01
C VAL A 67 7.78 8.30 4.73
N ALA A 68 7.00 9.27 4.26
CA ALA A 68 6.23 9.14 3.02
C ALA A 68 7.13 9.00 1.78
N ALA A 69 8.18 9.82 1.67
CA ALA A 69 9.15 9.77 0.60
C ALA A 69 9.95 8.46 0.62
N TYR A 70 10.31 7.95 1.80
CA TYR A 70 10.97 6.65 1.95
C TYR A 70 10.08 5.51 1.45
N ARG A 71 8.78 5.52 1.82
CA ARG A 71 7.81 4.52 1.33
C ARG A 71 7.64 4.59 -0.19
N LEU A 72 7.53 5.79 -0.76
CA LEU A 72 7.40 5.96 -2.20
C LEU A 72 8.67 5.56 -2.96
N LYS A 73 9.85 5.76 -2.34
CA LYS A 73 11.13 5.28 -2.85
C LYS A 73 11.22 3.76 -2.80
N SER A 74 10.84 3.11 -1.70
CA SER A 74 10.85 1.65 -1.58
C SER A 74 9.88 0.97 -2.54
N MET A 75 8.79 1.65 -2.91
CA MET A 75 7.84 1.20 -3.94
C MET A 75 8.29 1.49 -5.38
N GLY A 76 9.39 2.21 -5.58
CA GLY A 76 9.93 2.55 -6.90
C GLY A 76 9.15 3.62 -7.65
N TYR A 77 8.33 4.44 -6.97
CA TYR A 77 7.61 5.57 -7.58
C TYR A 77 8.45 6.85 -7.65
N ILE A 78 9.46 6.94 -6.78
CA ILE A 78 10.34 8.09 -6.66
C ILE A 78 11.79 7.61 -6.55
N GLU A 79 12.70 8.30 -7.23
CA GLU A 79 14.14 8.10 -7.11
C GLU A 79 14.83 9.31 -6.48
N LYS A 80 15.96 9.07 -5.82
CA LYS A 80 16.79 10.14 -5.25
C LYS A 80 17.72 10.64 -6.35
N ALA A 81 17.59 11.91 -6.72
CA ALA A 81 18.45 12.57 -7.70
C ALA A 81 19.16 13.75 -7.03
N GLY A 82 20.46 13.57 -6.74
CA GLY A 82 21.27 14.57 -6.05
C GLY A 82 20.71 14.96 -4.68
N ARG A 83 20.32 16.23 -4.54
CA ARG A 83 19.81 16.82 -3.28
C ARG A 83 18.30 16.62 -3.08
N GLY A 84 17.59 16.06 -4.07
CA GLY A 84 16.15 15.93 -4.03
C GLY A 84 15.64 14.63 -4.63
N TYR A 85 14.39 14.68 -5.07
CA TYR A 85 13.65 13.52 -5.55
C TYR A 85 13.06 13.76 -6.94
N ILE A 86 12.99 12.71 -7.75
CA ILE A 86 12.38 12.73 -9.09
C ILE A 86 11.37 11.58 -9.17
N VAL A 87 10.25 11.83 -9.86
CA VAL A 87 9.21 10.82 -10.10
C VAL A 87 9.66 9.88 -11.23
N THR A 88 9.55 8.58 -11.01
CA THR A 88 9.88 7.57 -12.03
C THR A 88 8.72 7.39 -13.02
N LYS A 89 8.97 6.73 -14.17
CA LYS A 89 7.90 6.35 -15.12
C LYS A 89 6.75 5.60 -14.43
N ARG A 90 7.08 4.73 -13.47
CA ARG A 90 6.13 3.98 -12.65
C ARG A 90 5.32 4.89 -11.72
N GLY A 91 5.97 5.90 -11.13
CA GLY A 91 5.30 6.91 -10.31
C GLY A 91 4.29 7.75 -11.09
N LEU A 92 4.61 8.09 -12.35
CA LEU A 92 3.69 8.83 -13.24
C LEU A 92 2.46 7.99 -13.61
N GLN A 93 2.64 6.71 -13.93
CA GLN A 93 1.53 5.79 -14.18
C GLN A 93 0.62 5.64 -12.95
N PHE A 94 1.21 5.54 -11.76
CA PHE A 94 0.47 5.47 -10.51
C PHE A 94 -0.31 6.75 -10.23
N LEU A 95 0.27 7.92 -10.51
CA LEU A 95 -0.40 9.20 -10.36
C LEU A 95 -1.62 9.31 -11.31
N ASN A 96 -1.47 8.92 -12.57
CA ASN A 96 -2.57 8.88 -13.53
C ASN A 96 -3.70 7.92 -13.10
N TYR A 97 -3.33 6.76 -12.53
CA TYR A 97 -4.30 5.83 -11.94
C TYR A 97 -5.05 6.43 -10.73
N LEU A 98 -4.36 7.19 -9.88
CA LEU A 98 -5.02 7.87 -8.76
C LEU A 98 -5.96 8.98 -9.24
N GLU A 99 -5.58 9.73 -10.28
CA GLU A 99 -6.41 10.77 -10.88
C GLU A 99 -7.68 10.18 -11.52
N SER A 100 -7.58 9.10 -12.28
CA SER A 100 -8.74 8.45 -12.89
C SER A 100 -9.70 7.85 -11.85
N ARG A 101 -9.18 7.33 -10.74
CA ARG A 101 -10.00 6.83 -9.61
C ARG A 101 -10.68 7.95 -8.82
N LEU A 102 -10.07 9.14 -8.75
CA LEU A 102 -10.69 10.30 -8.13
C LEU A 102 -11.80 10.88 -9.03
N ALA A 103 -11.57 10.90 -10.35
CA ALA A 103 -12.57 11.34 -11.34
C ALA A 103 -13.83 10.46 -11.32
N SER A 104 -13.68 9.14 -11.28
CA SER A 104 -14.84 8.22 -11.23
C SER A 104 -15.65 8.31 -9.94
N LYS A 105 -15.01 8.66 -8.81
CA LYS A 105 -15.73 8.94 -7.55
C LYS A 105 -16.55 10.22 -7.62
N THR A 106 -16.06 11.27 -8.28
CA THR A 106 -16.80 12.53 -8.44
C THR A 106 -18.06 12.40 -9.31
N ASP A 107 -18.09 11.46 -10.26
CA ASP A 107 -19.27 11.26 -11.12
C ASP A 107 -20.38 10.48 -10.39
N VAL A 108 -20.01 9.52 -9.54
CA VAL A 108 -20.98 8.78 -8.69
C VAL A 108 -21.59 9.68 -7.61
N GLU A 109 -20.81 10.63 -7.07
CA GLU A 109 -21.28 11.54 -6.03
C GLU A 109 -22.11 12.71 -6.59
N LYS A 110 -21.87 13.12 -7.85
CA LYS A 110 -22.76 14.01 -8.59
C LYS A 110 -24.09 13.33 -8.95
N ALA A 111 -24.06 12.08 -9.40
CA ALA A 111 -25.28 11.33 -9.72
C ALA A 111 -26.18 11.08 -8.50
N ARG A 112 -25.62 10.97 -7.29
CA ARG A 112 -26.40 10.88 -6.04
C ARG A 112 -27.12 12.19 -5.70
N LYS A 113 -26.49 13.35 -5.91
CA LYS A 113 -27.12 14.65 -5.63
C LYS A 113 -28.26 14.98 -6.61
N THR A 114 -28.15 14.61 -7.89
CA THR A 114 -29.24 14.80 -8.86
C THR A 114 -30.44 13.90 -8.60
N LEU A 115 -30.30 12.83 -7.81
CA LEU A 115 -31.40 11.92 -7.44
C LEU A 115 -32.15 12.37 -6.17
N GLU A 116 -31.50 13.09 -5.27
CA GLU A 116 -32.14 13.66 -4.07
C GLU A 116 -32.96 14.91 -4.41
N GLU A 117 -32.48 15.80 -5.29
CA GLU A 117 -33.23 16.98 -5.74
C GLU A 117 -34.49 16.64 -6.56
N LYS A 118 -34.57 15.44 -7.13
CA LYS A 118 -35.75 14.97 -7.89
C LYS A 118 -36.79 14.25 -7.01
N ARG A 119 -36.51 14.01 -5.72
CA ARG A 119 -37.44 13.33 -4.79
C ARG A 119 -38.26 14.26 -3.91
N GLU A 120 -37.90 15.54 -3.82
CA GLU A 120 -38.65 16.51 -2.99
C GLU A 120 -39.75 17.27 -3.76
N ALA A 121 -39.85 17.09 -5.09
CA ALA A 121 -40.80 17.82 -5.94
C ALA A 121 -41.99 16.97 -6.46
N SER A 122 -42.40 15.90 -5.78
CA SER A 122 -43.48 15.03 -6.26
C SER A 122 -44.42 14.58 -5.14
N THR A 123 -45.11 15.54 -4.53
CA THR A 123 -46.41 15.32 -3.88
C THR A 123 -47.28 16.55 -4.12
N GLU A 124 -48.02 16.53 -5.23
CA GLU A 124 -49.40 17.00 -5.40
C GLU A 124 -49.73 17.15 -6.89
N ALA A 125 -50.82 16.52 -7.32
CA ALA A 125 -51.48 16.66 -8.61
C ALA A 125 -52.94 17.07 -8.31
N PRO A 126 -53.84 17.48 -9.27
CA PRO A 126 -53.76 17.40 -10.73
C PRO A 126 -54.40 18.66 -11.44
N PRO A 127 -55.07 18.60 -12.63
CA PRO A 127 -54.53 19.06 -13.93
C PRO A 127 -55.35 20.20 -14.61
N SER A 128 -54.75 20.93 -15.56
CA SER A 128 -55.52 21.78 -16.50
C SER A 128 -54.80 22.05 -17.83
N LYS A 129 -55.38 21.47 -18.90
CA LYS A 129 -55.61 21.95 -20.29
C LYS A 129 -54.66 22.98 -20.96
N GLU A 130 -54.00 22.51 -22.02
CA GLU A 130 -53.72 23.11 -23.37
C GLU A 130 -53.11 24.53 -23.54
N PRO A 131 -52.56 24.95 -24.71
CA PRO A 131 -51.93 24.21 -25.83
C PRO A 131 -50.54 24.76 -26.27
N VAL A 132 -49.83 23.93 -27.03
CA VAL A 132 -48.92 24.22 -28.16
C VAL A 132 -48.25 25.61 -28.27
N ARG A 133 -46.91 25.64 -28.14
CA ARG A 133 -46.04 26.55 -28.89
C ARG A 133 -44.91 25.78 -29.57
N GLU A 134 -44.75 26.08 -30.84
CA GLU A 134 -43.95 25.42 -31.85
C GLU A 134 -42.45 25.41 -31.51
N MET A 135 -41.80 24.26 -31.69
CA MET A 135 -40.35 24.17 -31.91
C MET A 135 -40.09 23.78 -33.37
N PRO A 136 -39.06 24.37 -34.01
CA PRO A 136 -38.80 24.20 -35.42
C PRO A 136 -38.29 22.79 -35.69
N ARG A 137 -38.79 22.21 -36.79
CA ARG A 137 -38.35 20.94 -37.36
C ARG A 137 -36.87 21.04 -37.72
N GLY A 138 -36.02 20.32 -36.99
CA GLY A 138 -34.72 19.88 -37.48
C GLY A 138 -34.92 18.53 -38.17
N MET A 139 -35.01 18.54 -39.50
CA MET A 139 -35.01 17.33 -40.33
C MET A 139 -33.67 16.60 -40.16
N GLY A 140 -33.64 15.55 -39.35
CA GLY A 140 -32.74 14.42 -39.60
C GLY A 140 -33.43 13.53 -40.62
N THR A 141 -32.83 13.29 -41.78
CA THR A 141 -33.36 12.34 -42.75
C THR A 141 -33.49 10.96 -42.07
N PRO A 142 -34.56 10.17 -42.35
CA PRO A 142 -34.76 8.85 -41.74
C PRO A 142 -33.52 7.95 -41.83
N GLN A 143 -32.78 8.08 -42.94
CA GLN A 143 -31.52 7.39 -43.20
C GLN A 143 -30.41 7.71 -42.19
N VAL A 144 -30.24 8.97 -41.77
CA VAL A 144 -29.19 9.32 -40.79
C VAL A 144 -29.51 8.71 -39.43
N VAL A 145 -30.79 8.62 -39.07
CA VAL A 145 -31.22 7.97 -37.84
C VAL A 145 -30.96 6.45 -37.93
N GLU A 146 -31.29 5.82 -39.05
CA GLU A 146 -31.02 4.40 -39.30
C GLU A 146 -29.51 4.09 -39.28
N ASP A 147 -28.68 4.93 -39.87
CA ASP A 147 -27.22 4.79 -39.86
C ASP A 147 -26.66 4.92 -38.44
N THR A 148 -27.19 5.86 -37.63
CA THR A 148 -26.79 5.97 -36.22
C THR A 148 -27.22 4.76 -35.40
N ILE A 149 -28.39 4.18 -35.68
CA ILE A 149 -28.87 2.97 -35.02
C ILE A 149 -27.98 1.77 -35.39
N ASN A 150 -27.64 1.62 -36.67
CA ASN A 150 -26.77 0.53 -37.13
C ASN A 150 -25.37 0.64 -36.53
N THR A 151 -24.78 1.84 -36.49
CA THR A 151 -23.47 2.05 -35.84
C THR A 151 -23.52 1.83 -34.32
N LEU A 152 -24.63 2.11 -33.66
CA LEU A 152 -24.85 1.79 -32.25
C LEU A 152 -24.94 0.27 -32.01
N ILE A 153 -25.63 -0.45 -32.89
CA ILE A 153 -25.74 -1.92 -32.84
C ILE A 153 -24.35 -2.56 -33.00
N GLU A 154 -23.56 -2.11 -33.96
CA GLU A 154 -22.19 -2.62 -34.16
C GLU A 154 -21.30 -2.38 -32.94
N LYS A 155 -21.37 -1.18 -32.35
CA LYS A 155 -20.64 -0.86 -31.12
C LYS A 155 -21.09 -1.69 -29.93
N LEU A 156 -22.40 -1.96 -29.80
CA LEU A 156 -22.92 -2.83 -28.74
C LEU A 156 -22.43 -4.27 -28.89
N GLN A 157 -22.43 -4.80 -30.11
CA GLN A 157 -21.90 -6.14 -30.39
C GLN A 157 -20.39 -6.22 -30.13
N GLU A 158 -19.63 -5.17 -30.45
CA GLU A 158 -18.20 -5.12 -30.13
C GLU A 158 -17.96 -5.11 -28.61
N LEU A 159 -18.74 -4.30 -27.87
CA LEU A 159 -18.66 -4.25 -26.42
C LEU A 159 -19.03 -5.59 -25.77
N GLU A 160 -20.06 -6.26 -26.28
CA GLU A 160 -20.47 -7.58 -25.81
C GLU A 160 -19.35 -8.60 -25.99
N ARG A 161 -18.71 -8.64 -27.17
CA ARG A 161 -17.54 -9.51 -27.42
C ARG A 161 -16.36 -9.19 -26.50
N ARG A 162 -16.11 -7.91 -26.23
CA ARG A 162 -15.05 -7.48 -25.31
C ARG A 162 -15.35 -7.88 -23.87
N ILE A 163 -16.60 -7.78 -23.42
CA ILE A 163 -17.02 -8.22 -22.08
C ILE A 163 -16.81 -9.73 -21.93
N ILE A 164 -17.27 -10.53 -22.89
CA ILE A 164 -17.08 -11.99 -22.87
C ILE A 164 -15.59 -12.35 -22.81
N SER A 165 -14.75 -11.68 -23.61
CA SER A 165 -13.29 -11.89 -23.58
C SER A 165 -12.67 -11.51 -22.24
N LEU A 166 -13.09 -10.40 -21.65
CA LEU A 166 -12.60 -9.94 -20.35
C LEU A 166 -13.04 -10.88 -19.23
N GLU A 167 -14.29 -11.34 -19.23
CA GLU A 167 -14.78 -12.32 -18.26
C GLU A 167 -14.02 -13.64 -18.35
N ALA A 168 -13.73 -14.13 -19.55
CA ALA A 168 -12.92 -15.33 -19.75
C ALA A 168 -11.49 -15.15 -19.22
N ARG A 169 -10.89 -13.98 -19.44
CA ARG A 169 -9.56 -13.65 -18.90
C ARG A 169 -9.57 -13.52 -17.38
N VAL A 170 -10.60 -12.91 -16.79
CA VAL A 170 -10.73 -12.81 -15.33
C VAL A 170 -10.90 -14.21 -14.73
N ARG A 171 -11.78 -15.06 -15.27
CA ARG A 171 -11.92 -16.46 -14.81
C ARG A 171 -10.62 -17.24 -14.92
N GLY A 172 -9.87 -17.06 -16.02
CA GLY A 172 -8.54 -17.66 -16.17
C GLY A 172 -7.54 -17.18 -15.12
N LEU A 173 -7.53 -15.87 -14.83
CA LEU A 173 -6.68 -15.29 -13.81
C LEU A 173 -7.09 -15.71 -12.40
N GLU A 174 -8.39 -15.82 -12.11
CA GLU A 174 -8.90 -16.34 -10.83
C GLU A 174 -8.45 -17.77 -10.59
N GLY A 175 -8.46 -18.63 -11.63
CA GLY A 175 -7.91 -19.99 -11.54
C GLY A 175 -6.41 -20.03 -11.24
N VAL A 176 -5.63 -19.13 -11.86
CA VAL A 176 -4.18 -19.01 -11.60
C VAL A 176 -3.91 -18.44 -10.21
N VAL A 177 -4.69 -17.48 -9.75
CA VAL A 177 -4.56 -16.91 -8.40
C VAL A 177 -4.93 -17.96 -7.34
N ALA A 178 -5.99 -18.73 -7.55
CA ALA A 178 -6.40 -19.81 -6.66
C ALA A 178 -5.35 -20.94 -6.57
N SER A 179 -4.71 -21.29 -7.69
CA SER A 179 -3.61 -22.26 -7.68
C SER A 179 -2.32 -21.70 -7.08
N THR A 180 -2.06 -20.40 -7.22
CA THR A 180 -0.91 -19.74 -6.59
C THR A 180 -1.10 -19.51 -5.08
N GLN A 181 -2.35 -19.40 -4.61
CA GLN A 181 -2.70 -19.30 -3.19
C GLN A 181 -2.71 -20.65 -2.46
N LYS A 182 -2.75 -21.79 -3.16
CA LYS A 182 -2.36 -23.10 -2.61
C LYS A 182 -0.85 -23.19 -2.42
N ARG A 183 -0.23 -22.22 -1.75
CA ARG A 183 0.99 -22.50 -1.02
C ARG A 183 0.60 -23.49 0.08
N PRO A 184 1.39 -24.55 0.34
CA PRO A 184 1.12 -25.40 1.48
C PRO A 184 0.97 -24.49 2.70
N ASP A 185 -0.01 -24.78 3.55
CA ASP A 185 -0.16 -24.17 4.85
C ASP A 185 1.16 -24.36 5.62
N ILE A 186 2.12 -23.43 5.49
CA ILE A 186 3.31 -23.37 6.34
C ILE A 186 2.87 -22.73 7.67
N THR A 187 1.78 -23.22 8.24
CA THR A 187 1.23 -22.76 9.52
C THR A 187 1.92 -23.42 10.70
N SER A 188 2.74 -24.43 10.45
CA SER A 188 3.55 -25.17 11.43
C SER A 188 4.99 -25.35 10.94
N LEU A 189 5.92 -25.49 11.88
CA LEU A 189 7.30 -25.89 11.57
C LEU A 189 7.30 -27.34 11.06
N LEU A 190 8.05 -27.58 9.98
CA LEU A 190 8.38 -28.93 9.48
C LEU A 190 9.03 -29.80 10.57
N ASP A 191 9.94 -29.19 11.36
CA ASP A 191 10.67 -29.87 12.43
C ASP A 191 10.18 -29.35 13.80
N PRO A 192 9.91 -30.20 14.80
CA PRO A 192 9.38 -29.78 16.11
C PRO A 192 10.30 -28.84 16.91
N VAL A 193 11.62 -29.00 16.71
CA VAL A 193 12.69 -28.23 17.36
C VAL A 193 13.72 -27.90 16.29
N MET A 194 14.10 -26.62 16.17
CA MET A 194 15.18 -26.22 15.28
C MET A 194 15.94 -25.00 15.80
N TYR A 195 17.13 -24.75 15.27
CA TYR A 195 17.89 -23.54 15.62
C TYR A 195 17.24 -22.29 15.04
N TYR A 196 17.26 -21.19 15.78
CA TYR A 196 16.67 -19.91 15.35
C TYR A 196 17.22 -19.44 14.01
N ASN A 197 18.54 -19.55 13.80
CA ASN A 197 19.17 -19.14 12.55
C ASN A 197 18.72 -19.98 11.35
N GLU A 198 18.52 -21.28 11.57
CA GLU A 198 18.03 -22.20 10.55
C GLU A 198 16.55 -21.91 10.23
N ALA A 199 15.76 -21.61 11.27
CA ALA A 199 14.36 -21.20 11.14
C ALA A 199 14.24 -19.92 10.30
N VAL A 200 15.04 -18.90 10.60
CA VAL A 200 15.06 -17.65 9.84
C VAL A 200 15.48 -17.89 8.39
N THR A 201 16.39 -18.83 8.13
CA THR A 201 16.80 -19.16 6.75
C THR A 201 15.69 -19.86 5.98
N LYS A 202 14.98 -20.81 6.60
CA LYS A 202 13.89 -21.58 5.98
C LYS A 202 12.61 -20.77 5.80
N TYR A 203 12.25 -19.95 6.78
CA TYR A 203 10.91 -19.33 6.87
C TYR A 203 10.95 -17.79 6.88
N GLY A 204 12.12 -17.16 7.05
CA GLY A 204 12.30 -15.71 7.01
C GLY A 204 11.45 -14.98 8.05
N SER A 205 10.72 -13.96 7.58
CA SER A 205 9.83 -13.13 8.42
C SER A 205 8.60 -13.87 8.97
N LEU A 206 8.33 -15.09 8.52
CA LEU A 206 7.22 -15.89 9.04
C LEU A 206 7.49 -16.36 10.47
N ILE A 207 8.76 -16.62 10.85
CA ILE A 207 9.12 -17.02 12.21
C ILE A 207 8.74 -15.95 13.23
N GLU A 208 9.01 -14.68 12.92
CA GLU A 208 8.68 -13.57 13.81
C GLU A 208 7.16 -13.46 14.04
N LYS A 209 6.36 -13.71 12.99
CA LYS A 209 4.90 -13.77 13.11
C LYS A 209 4.47 -14.95 13.97
N MET A 210 5.02 -16.14 13.74
CA MET A 210 4.66 -17.34 14.51
C MET A 210 5.08 -17.25 15.99
N LEU A 211 6.18 -16.56 16.29
CA LEU A 211 6.59 -16.22 17.66
C LEU A 211 5.63 -15.21 18.29
N SER A 212 5.21 -14.19 17.54
CA SER A 212 4.23 -13.19 18.00
C SER A 212 2.88 -13.82 18.28
N ASP A 213 2.47 -14.77 17.44
CA ASP A 213 1.22 -15.53 17.55
C ASP A 213 1.28 -16.61 18.65
N LYS A 214 2.40 -16.71 19.39
CA LYS A 214 2.66 -17.73 20.43
C LYS A 214 2.49 -19.17 19.96
N ARG A 215 2.68 -19.42 18.66
CA ARG A 215 2.72 -20.78 18.10
C ARG A 215 4.08 -21.43 18.33
N LEU A 216 5.11 -20.59 18.38
CA LEU A 216 6.48 -20.99 18.65
C LEU A 216 6.98 -20.38 19.95
N ILE A 217 7.87 -21.10 20.63
CA ILE A 217 8.56 -20.64 21.82
C ILE A 217 10.05 -20.62 21.51
N LYS A 218 10.70 -19.51 21.85
CA LYS A 218 12.16 -19.38 21.76
C LYS A 218 12.78 -19.78 23.10
N ILE A 219 13.72 -20.71 23.07
CA ILE A 219 14.48 -21.17 24.24
C ILE A 219 15.96 -21.07 23.86
N GLY A 220 16.67 -20.09 24.41
CA GLY A 220 18.06 -19.82 24.05
C GLY A 220 18.24 -19.65 22.55
N SER A 221 19.04 -20.53 21.94
CA SER A 221 19.29 -20.55 20.49
C SER A 221 18.26 -21.35 19.67
N LEU A 222 17.34 -22.05 20.32
CA LEU A 222 16.34 -22.92 19.69
C LEU A 222 14.97 -22.25 19.58
N VAL A 223 14.21 -22.71 18.59
CA VAL A 223 12.80 -22.43 18.39
C VAL A 223 12.05 -23.75 18.40
N VAL A 224 10.98 -23.80 19.18
CA VAL A 224 10.23 -25.02 19.46
C VAL A 224 8.75 -24.79 19.22
N ASN A 225 8.07 -25.77 18.64
CA ASN A 225 6.61 -25.77 18.57
C ASN A 225 5.99 -25.80 19.97
N THR A 226 4.97 -24.99 20.21
CA THR A 226 4.31 -24.89 21.53
C THR A 226 3.71 -26.22 21.97
N GLU A 227 3.11 -26.97 21.05
CA GLU A 227 2.52 -28.29 21.33
C GLU A 227 3.59 -29.29 21.77
N PHE A 228 4.72 -29.32 21.07
CA PHE A 228 5.85 -30.16 21.41
C PHE A 228 6.44 -29.80 22.78
N TYR A 229 6.61 -28.50 23.04
CA TYR A 229 7.11 -28.01 24.33
C TYR A 229 6.18 -28.37 25.48
N ALA A 230 4.86 -28.24 25.30
CA ALA A 230 3.87 -28.61 26.30
C ALA A 230 3.91 -30.11 26.62
N HIS A 231 4.00 -30.95 25.59
CA HIS A 231 4.14 -32.39 25.76
C HIS A 231 5.46 -32.75 26.47
N PHE A 232 6.57 -32.11 26.11
CA PHE A 232 7.85 -32.31 26.78
C PHE A 232 7.80 -31.87 28.26
N LYS A 233 7.19 -30.72 28.55
CA LYS A 233 7.00 -30.20 29.92
C LYS A 233 6.19 -31.16 30.79
N SER A 234 5.20 -31.87 30.24
CA SER A 234 4.39 -32.86 30.98
C SER A 234 5.19 -34.08 31.47
N ARG A 235 6.37 -34.34 30.91
CA ARG A 235 7.24 -35.46 31.31
C ARG A 235 8.14 -35.13 32.50
N PHE A 236 8.18 -33.89 32.97
CA PHE A 236 8.97 -33.54 34.14
C PHE A 236 8.26 -33.97 35.42
N PRO A 237 9.00 -34.47 36.43
CA PRO A 237 10.47 -34.59 36.49
C PRO A 237 11.04 -35.78 35.70
N ILE A 238 12.18 -35.58 35.02
CA ILE A 238 12.84 -36.62 34.20
C ILE A 238 14.03 -37.19 34.96
N LYS A 239 14.07 -38.51 35.18
CA LYS A 239 15.21 -39.19 35.82
C LYS A 239 16.43 -39.24 34.91
N LEU A 240 17.63 -39.18 35.49
CA LEU A 240 18.89 -39.22 34.72
C LEU A 240 18.99 -40.47 33.84
N SER A 241 18.53 -41.63 34.33
CA SER A 241 18.50 -42.89 33.58
C SER A 241 17.55 -42.89 32.38
N ASP A 242 16.52 -42.05 32.39
CA ASP A 242 15.54 -41.97 31.31
C ASP A 242 15.93 -40.95 30.23
N VAL A 243 16.96 -40.14 30.47
CA VAL A 243 17.48 -39.18 29.48
C VAL A 243 17.98 -39.88 28.23
N GLU A 244 18.57 -41.07 28.36
CA GLU A 244 19.07 -41.83 27.21
C GLU A 244 17.93 -42.30 26.30
N LYS A 245 16.72 -42.49 26.85
CA LYS A 245 15.53 -42.93 26.11
C LYS A 245 14.81 -41.79 25.39
N LEU A 246 15.16 -40.53 25.68
CA LEU A 246 14.56 -39.37 25.02
C LEU A 246 14.90 -39.34 23.54
N SER A 247 13.98 -38.80 22.74
CA SER A 247 14.22 -38.58 21.32
C SER A 247 15.37 -37.56 21.11
N PRO A 248 16.05 -37.57 19.95
CA PRO A 248 17.14 -36.63 19.68
C PRO A 248 16.74 -35.16 19.85
N HIS A 249 15.53 -34.79 19.41
CA HIS A 249 14.99 -33.43 19.53
C HIS A 249 14.75 -33.05 21.00
N GLU A 250 14.23 -33.97 21.82
CA GLU A 250 14.04 -33.74 23.26
C GLU A 250 15.37 -33.62 24.01
N LYS A 251 16.39 -34.39 23.63
CA LYS A 251 17.74 -34.28 24.21
C LYS A 251 18.35 -32.90 23.93
N ILE A 252 18.27 -32.44 22.67
CA ILE A 252 18.75 -31.11 22.28
C ILE A 252 18.02 -30.02 23.06
N LEU A 253 16.69 -30.15 23.19
CA LEU A 253 15.89 -29.22 23.97
C LEU A 253 16.27 -29.23 25.46
N LEU A 254 16.45 -30.40 26.06
CA LEU A 254 16.85 -30.55 27.47
C LEU A 254 18.20 -29.88 27.75
N GLU A 255 19.18 -30.12 26.87
CA GLU A 255 20.51 -29.51 26.96
C GLU A 255 20.43 -27.98 26.89
N GLU A 256 19.63 -27.45 25.97
CA GLU A 256 19.48 -26.00 25.83
C GLU A 256 18.73 -25.38 27.02
N MET A 257 17.69 -26.06 27.51
CA MET A 257 16.98 -25.65 28.74
C MET A 257 17.89 -25.68 29.97
N ARG A 258 18.85 -26.61 30.04
CA ARG A 258 19.89 -26.63 31.08
C ARG A 258 20.83 -25.43 30.98
N LYS A 259 21.25 -25.06 29.76
CA LYS A 259 22.11 -23.88 29.54
C LYS A 259 21.40 -22.58 29.92
N GLU A 260 20.12 -22.46 29.61
CA GLU A 260 19.27 -21.31 29.95
C GLU A 260 18.78 -21.34 31.42
N ALA A 261 19.27 -22.28 32.24
CA ALA A 261 18.91 -22.44 33.65
C ALA A 261 17.41 -22.60 33.93
N LEU A 262 16.63 -23.08 32.95
CA LEU A 262 15.20 -23.39 33.11
C LEU A 262 14.96 -24.70 33.86
N ILE A 263 15.99 -25.54 33.94
CA ILE A 263 15.94 -26.87 34.56
C ILE A 263 17.18 -27.04 35.44
N VAL A 264 16.99 -27.65 36.61
CA VAL A 264 18.05 -28.01 37.55
C VAL A 264 18.09 -29.52 37.78
N LEU A 265 19.29 -30.06 37.96
CA LEU A 265 19.48 -31.43 38.39
C LEU A 265 19.33 -31.50 39.91
N HIS A 266 18.18 -32.03 40.36
CA HIS A 266 17.86 -32.17 41.76
C HIS A 266 18.50 -33.44 42.34
N ALA A 267 19.32 -33.26 43.40
CA ALA A 267 20.00 -34.34 44.13
C ALA A 267 20.80 -35.33 43.25
N GLY A 268 21.26 -34.89 42.06
CA GLY A 268 21.99 -35.73 41.12
C GLY A 268 21.19 -36.86 40.47
N LYS A 269 19.85 -36.89 40.66
CA LYS A 269 19.01 -38.04 40.26
C LYS A 269 17.99 -37.70 39.18
N GLU A 270 17.41 -36.51 39.22
CA GLU A 270 16.33 -36.11 38.31
C GLU A 270 16.39 -34.64 37.96
N TYR A 271 15.99 -34.33 36.73
CA TYR A 271 15.82 -32.97 36.23
C TYR A 271 14.44 -32.45 36.65
N ARG A 272 14.43 -31.29 37.30
CA ARG A 272 13.23 -30.54 37.70
C ARG A 272 13.26 -29.17 37.05
N MET A 273 12.08 -28.65 36.70
CA MET A 273 11.99 -27.28 36.21
C MET A 273 12.17 -26.30 37.37
N VAL A 274 12.82 -25.18 37.06
CA VAL A 274 12.94 -24.03 37.97
C VAL A 274 11.69 -23.20 37.74
N GLU A 275 10.80 -23.13 38.74
CA GLU A 275 9.70 -22.15 38.78
C GLU A 275 10.20 -20.78 39.24
#